data_AF-A0AAV6CNF8-F1
#
_entry.id   AF-A0AAV6CNF8-F1
#
_cell.length_a   1.000
_cell.length_b   1.000
_cell.length_c   1.000
_cell.angle_alpha   90.00
_cell.angle_beta   90.00
_cell.angle_gamma   90.00
#
_symmetry.space_group_name_H-M   'P 1'
#
loop_
_entity.id
_entity.type
_entity.pdbx_description
1 polymer ?
#
loop_
_entity_poly.entity_id
_entity_poly.type
_entity_poly.pdbx_seq_one_letter_code
_entity_poly.pdbx_strand_id
1 'polypeptide(L)'
;MRRLWAVALLAVSVASPSAARLSAAEPHVIVAFGDSLTAGLGVRPEESYPSRLEARLRASGYDYRVVNAGVSGDTTAGGLRRVDWALKSRPEIVIVALGANDGLRGQDLKSVRSNLDAIVARFQKAGAHVLLAGME
;
A
#
# COMPACT_ATOMS: atom_id res chain seq x y z
N MET A 1 74.81 -37.40 15.37
CA MET A 1 73.50 -37.81 14.81
C MET A 1 72.46 -36.74 15.11
N ARG A 2 71.96 -36.09 14.05
CA ARG A 2 70.66 -35.40 13.82
C ARG A 2 70.04 -34.54 14.95
N ARG A 3 70.09 -33.21 14.79
CA ARG A 3 69.20 -32.24 15.46
C ARG A 3 67.92 -32.08 14.63
N LEU A 4 66.75 -32.28 15.25
CA LEU A 4 65.44 -32.06 14.64
C LEU A 4 64.94 -30.66 15.03
N TRP A 5 64.55 -29.86 14.04
CA TRP A 5 63.86 -28.58 14.24
C TRP A 5 62.37 -28.82 13.99
N ALA A 6 61.51 -28.53 14.96
CA ALA A 6 60.07 -28.56 14.79
C ALA A 6 59.61 -27.19 14.27
N VAL A 7 58.99 -27.17 13.09
CA VAL A 7 58.33 -25.98 12.53
C VAL A 7 56.86 -26.05 12.93
N ALA A 8 56.41 -25.10 13.75
CA ALA A 8 55.01 -24.93 14.08
C ALA A 8 54.32 -24.11 12.97
N LEU A 9 53.34 -24.72 12.30
CA LEU A 9 52.48 -24.04 11.33
C LEU A 9 51.35 -23.33 12.08
N LEU A 10 51.36 -21.99 12.10
CA LEU A 10 50.21 -21.20 12.53
C LEU A 10 49.14 -21.21 11.43
N ALA A 11 47.98 -21.80 11.70
CA ALA A 11 46.80 -21.66 10.86
C ALA A 11 46.18 -20.27 11.08
N VAL A 12 46.27 -19.40 10.06
CA VAL A 12 45.56 -18.11 10.05
C VAL A 12 44.12 -18.38 9.65
N SER A 13 43.19 -18.24 10.59
CA SER A 13 41.75 -18.30 10.32
C SER A 13 41.31 -17.02 9.60
N VAL A 14 40.92 -17.14 8.34
CA VAL A 14 40.36 -16.02 7.56
C VAL A 14 38.89 -15.91 7.92
N ALA A 15 38.55 -14.97 8.81
CA ALA A 15 37.17 -14.68 9.16
C ALA A 15 36.45 -14.15 7.90
N SER A 16 35.50 -14.94 7.38
CA SER A 16 34.63 -14.51 6.29
C SER A 16 33.73 -13.37 6.79
N PRO A 17 33.65 -12.23 6.10
CA PRO A 17 32.73 -11.18 6.48
C PRO A 17 31.31 -11.71 6.31
N SER A 18 30.61 -11.88 7.43
CA SER A 18 29.18 -12.13 7.43
C SER A 18 28.52 -10.94 6.77
N ALA A 19 28.04 -11.12 5.54
CA ALA A 19 27.22 -10.12 4.87
C ALA A 19 25.94 -9.96 5.69
N ALA A 20 25.91 -8.92 6.52
CA ALA A 20 24.69 -8.49 7.18
C ALA A 20 23.65 -8.28 6.08
N ARG A 21 22.64 -9.17 6.03
CA ARG A 21 21.46 -8.95 5.21
C ARG A 21 20.81 -7.69 5.77
N LEU A 22 21.02 -6.57 5.08
CA LEU A 22 20.18 -5.39 5.27
C LEU A 22 18.75 -5.87 5.06
N SER A 23 17.97 -5.92 6.14
CA SER A 23 16.53 -6.10 6.01
C SER A 23 16.06 -4.92 5.17
N ALA A 24 15.66 -5.20 3.92
CA ALA A 24 14.99 -4.18 3.12
C ALA A 24 13.84 -3.63 3.98
N ALA A 25 13.79 -2.31 4.17
CA ALA A 25 12.68 -1.70 4.86
C ALA A 25 11.40 -2.09 4.12
N GLU A 26 10.33 -2.40 4.87
CA GLU A 26 9.04 -2.67 4.25
C GLU A 26 8.62 -1.46 3.39
N PRO A 27 8.18 -1.66 2.14
CA PRO A 27 7.86 -0.57 1.24
C PRO A 27 6.72 0.28 1.78
N HIS A 28 6.77 1.57 1.52
CA HIS A 28 5.74 2.52 1.92
C HIS A 28 4.38 2.11 1.30
N VAL A 29 3.28 2.28 2.03
CA VAL A 29 1.97 1.76 1.58
C VAL A 29 1.03 2.88 1.16
N ILE A 30 0.54 2.79 -0.08
CA ILE A 30 -0.63 3.53 -0.56
C ILE A 30 -1.81 2.58 -0.60
N VAL A 31 -2.96 2.97 -0.06
CA VAL A 31 -4.22 2.25 -0.27
C VAL A 31 -5.09 3.03 -1.26
N ALA A 32 -5.44 2.38 -2.37
CA ALA A 32 -6.46 2.87 -3.28
C ALA A 32 -7.83 2.37 -2.81
N PHE A 33 -8.61 3.22 -2.16
CA PHE A 33 -9.87 2.90 -1.50
C PHE A 33 -11.06 3.42 -2.31
N GLY A 34 -11.75 2.54 -3.03
CA GLY A 34 -12.82 2.99 -3.91
C GLY A 34 -13.76 1.91 -4.37
N ASP A 35 -14.46 2.18 -5.47
CA ASP A 35 -15.47 1.30 -6.05
C ASP A 35 -14.92 0.48 -7.23
N SER A 36 -15.75 0.24 -8.26
CA SER A 36 -15.40 -0.45 -9.51
C SER A 36 -14.27 0.21 -10.27
N LEU A 37 -14.16 1.54 -10.24
CA LEU A 37 -13.07 2.26 -10.91
C LEU A 37 -11.72 1.86 -10.29
N THR A 38 -11.68 1.73 -8.97
CA THR A 38 -10.51 1.24 -8.23
C THR A 38 -10.32 -0.26 -8.39
N ALA A 39 -11.40 -1.04 -8.37
CA ALA A 39 -11.34 -2.49 -8.53
C ALA A 39 -10.80 -2.92 -9.91
N GLY A 40 -10.88 -2.05 -10.92
CA GLY A 40 -10.49 -2.39 -12.30
C GLY A 40 -11.58 -3.17 -13.01
N LEU A 41 -12.85 -2.81 -12.83
CA LEU A 41 -13.96 -3.46 -13.52
C LEU A 41 -13.77 -3.36 -15.05
N GLY A 42 -13.78 -4.51 -15.73
CA GLY A 42 -13.67 -4.59 -17.19
C GLY A 42 -12.24 -4.64 -17.73
N VAL A 43 -11.21 -4.69 -16.87
CA VAL A 43 -9.81 -4.81 -17.29
C VAL A 43 -9.10 -5.94 -16.54
N ARG A 44 -7.90 -6.33 -17.00
CA ARG A 44 -7.09 -7.31 -16.26
C ARG A 44 -6.54 -6.69 -14.96
N PRO A 45 -6.25 -7.45 -13.90
CA PRO A 45 -5.77 -6.91 -12.62
C PRO A 45 -4.57 -5.97 -12.74
N GLU A 46 -3.63 -6.27 -13.63
CA GLU A 46 -2.44 -5.47 -13.94
C GLU A 46 -2.73 -4.17 -14.70
N GLU A 47 -3.92 -4.04 -15.28
CA GLU A 47 -4.40 -2.87 -16.00
C GLU A 47 -5.24 -1.93 -15.11
N SER A 48 -5.65 -2.37 -13.91
CA SER A 48 -6.31 -1.49 -12.94
C SER A 48 -5.44 -0.27 -12.60
N TYR A 49 -6.06 0.89 -12.35
CA TYR A 49 -5.28 2.09 -12.06
C TYR A 49 -4.35 1.94 -10.85
N PRO A 50 -4.70 1.22 -9.76
CA PRO A 50 -3.77 1.00 -8.64
C PRO A 50 -2.51 0.25 -9.08
N SER A 51 -2.65 -0.79 -9.92
CA SER A 51 -1.52 -1.54 -10.47
C SER A 51 -0.65 -0.66 -11.37
N ARG A 52 -1.27 0.17 -12.23
CA ARG A 52 -0.56 1.10 -13.12
C ARG A 52 0.14 2.21 -12.33
N LEU A 53 -0.47 2.67 -11.23
CA LEU A 53 0.14 3.62 -10.30
C LEU A 53 1.37 3.02 -9.63
N GLU A 54 1.30 1.80 -9.11
CA GLU A 54 2.46 1.11 -8.52
C GLU A 54 3.62 1.00 -9.52
N ALA A 55 3.33 0.53 -10.74
CA ALA A 55 4.34 0.40 -11.79
C ALA A 55 4.99 1.76 -12.12
N ARG A 56 4.20 2.83 -12.19
CA ARG A 56 4.70 4.18 -12.48
C ARG A 56 5.56 4.74 -11.33
N LEU A 57 5.17 4.51 -10.09
CA LEU A 57 5.93 4.93 -8.90
C LEU A 57 7.29 4.24 -8.86
N ARG A 58 7.33 2.92 -9.07
CA ARG A 58 8.58 2.15 -9.16
C ARG A 58 9.47 2.63 -10.29
N ALA A 59 8.91 2.84 -11.49
CA ALA A 59 9.67 3.37 -12.63
C ALA A 59 10.24 4.78 -12.38
N SER A 60 9.64 5.53 -11.44
CA SER A 60 10.08 6.87 -11.04
C SER A 60 10.99 6.84 -9.80
N GLY A 61 11.40 5.66 -9.31
CA GLY A 61 12.30 5.50 -8.17
C GLY A 61 11.64 5.64 -6.80
N TYR A 62 10.31 5.63 -6.71
CA TYR A 62 9.59 5.65 -5.45
C TYR A 62 9.23 4.24 -4.99
N ASP A 63 9.67 3.85 -3.80
CA ASP A 63 9.41 2.53 -3.20
C ASP A 63 8.07 2.50 -2.46
N TYR A 64 6.99 2.49 -3.25
CA TYR A 64 5.63 2.29 -2.73
C TYR A 64 5.02 0.98 -3.22
N ARG A 65 4.29 0.33 -2.33
CA ARG A 65 3.31 -0.70 -2.66
C ARG A 65 1.92 -0.07 -2.70
N VAL A 66 1.16 -0.32 -3.76
CA VAL A 66 -0.22 0.16 -3.90
C VAL A 66 -1.19 -0.97 -3.67
N VAL A 67 -1.90 -0.93 -2.55
CA VAL A 67 -2.94 -1.89 -2.20
C VAL A 67 -4.24 -1.49 -2.88
N ASN A 68 -4.74 -2.35 -3.77
CA ASN A 68 -6.07 -2.19 -4.36
C ASN A 68 -7.15 -2.59 -3.34
N ALA A 69 -7.84 -1.59 -2.79
CA ALA A 69 -9.00 -1.72 -1.92
C ALA A 69 -10.29 -1.28 -2.64
N GLY A 70 -10.41 -1.61 -3.92
CA GLY A 70 -11.59 -1.38 -4.74
C GLY A 70 -12.65 -2.47 -4.54
N VAL A 71 -13.92 -2.07 -4.38
CA VAL A 71 -15.06 -3.00 -4.33
C VAL A 71 -16.13 -2.53 -5.32
N SER A 72 -16.34 -3.29 -6.39
CA SER A 72 -17.32 -2.90 -7.41
C SER A 72 -18.72 -2.70 -6.84
N GLY A 73 -19.34 -1.56 -7.15
CA GLY A 73 -20.68 -1.22 -6.70
C GLY A 73 -20.77 -0.60 -5.29
N ASP A 74 -19.63 -0.35 -4.64
CA ASP A 74 -19.60 0.31 -3.33
C ASP A 74 -20.14 1.73 -3.37
N THR A 75 -20.99 2.03 -2.39
CA THR A 75 -21.37 3.41 -2.04
C THR A 75 -20.46 3.95 -0.94
N THR A 76 -20.56 5.25 -0.64
CA THR A 76 -19.88 5.85 0.51
C THR A 76 -20.22 5.15 1.83
N ALA A 77 -21.47 4.72 2.01
CA ALA A 77 -21.88 3.93 3.18
C ALA A 77 -21.23 2.54 3.22
N GLY A 78 -21.05 1.90 2.05
CA GLY A 78 -20.32 0.64 1.90
C GLY A 78 -18.86 0.79 2.28
N GLY A 79 -18.20 1.81 1.72
CA GLY A 79 -16.83 2.18 2.07
C GLY A 79 -16.67 2.42 3.58
N LEU A 80 -17.53 3.23 4.20
CA LEU A 80 -17.43 3.55 5.62
C LEU A 80 -17.40 2.31 6.52
N ARG A 81 -18.18 1.26 6.18
CA ARG A 81 -18.22 0.00 6.94
C ARG A 81 -16.92 -0.79 6.89
N ARG A 82 -16.07 -0.58 5.88
CA ARG A 82 -14.84 -1.36 5.65
C ARG A 82 -13.54 -0.56 5.80
N VAL A 83 -13.60 0.65 6.37
CA VAL A 83 -12.39 1.46 6.65
C VAL A 83 -11.40 0.68 7.51
N ASP A 84 -11.87 -0.03 8.53
CA ASP A 84 -10.99 -0.80 9.43
C ASP A 84 -10.26 -1.94 8.71
N TRP A 85 -10.87 -2.52 7.68
CA TRP A 85 -10.19 -3.52 6.85
C TRP A 85 -9.06 -2.89 6.05
N ALA A 86 -9.29 -1.72 5.44
CA ALA A 86 -8.25 -0.98 4.71
C ALA A 86 -7.09 -0.54 5.62
N LEU A 87 -7.39 -0.12 6.86
CA LEU A 87 -6.40 0.30 7.85
C LEU A 87 -5.44 -0.81 8.29
N LYS A 88 -5.78 -2.10 8.11
CA LYS A 88 -4.87 -3.22 8.41
C LYS A 88 -3.57 -3.15 7.60
N SER A 89 -3.59 -2.50 6.44
CA SER A 89 -2.41 -2.30 5.60
C SER A 89 -1.47 -1.21 6.13
N ARG A 90 -1.85 -0.48 7.19
CA ARG A 90 -1.12 0.66 7.77
C ARG A 90 -0.68 1.68 6.69
N PRO A 91 -1.63 2.24 5.93
CA PRO A 91 -1.31 3.15 4.84
C PRO A 91 -0.69 4.46 5.33
N GLU A 92 0.28 4.97 4.58
CA GLU A 92 0.76 6.35 4.71
C GLU A 92 -0.05 7.31 3.85
N ILE A 93 -0.54 6.81 2.71
CA ILE A 93 -1.40 7.56 1.80
C ILE A 93 -2.65 6.74 1.50
N VAL A 94 -3.82 7.38 1.48
CA VAL A 94 -5.07 6.77 1.02
C VAL A 94 -5.69 7.63 -0.06
N ILE A 95 -5.97 7.00 -1.21
CA ILE A 95 -6.76 7.60 -2.28
C ILE A 95 -8.20 7.17 -2.07
N VAL A 96 -9.09 8.10 -1.74
CA VAL A 96 -10.53 7.83 -1.57
C VAL A 96 -11.25 8.19 -2.86
N ALA A 97 -11.83 7.18 -3.53
CA ALA A 97 -12.58 7.32 -4.78
C ALA A 97 -13.94 6.62 -4.65
N LEU A 98 -14.88 7.28 -3.96
CA LEU A 98 -16.24 6.81 -3.69
C LEU A 98 -17.25 7.92 -3.96
N GLY A 99 -18.48 7.53 -4.29
CA GLY A 99 -19.61 8.45 -4.50
C GLY A 99 -20.33 8.24 -5.82
N ALA A 100 -19.70 7.61 -6.82
CA ALA A 100 -20.33 7.37 -8.11
C ALA A 100 -21.59 6.50 -7.97
N ASN A 101 -21.53 5.40 -7.22
CA ASN A 101 -22.69 4.54 -6.98
C ASN A 101 -23.79 5.22 -6.14
N ASP A 102 -23.43 6.15 -5.25
CA ASP A 102 -24.39 6.95 -4.50
C ASP A 102 -25.18 7.85 -5.46
N GLY A 103 -24.48 8.53 -6.38
CA GLY A 103 -25.09 9.35 -7.42
C GLY A 103 -26.01 8.54 -8.35
N LEU A 104 -25.52 7.41 -8.86
CA LEU A 104 -26.30 6.50 -9.71
C LEU A 104 -27.57 5.95 -9.02
N ARG A 105 -27.58 5.88 -7.69
CA ARG A 105 -28.70 5.37 -6.89
C ARG A 105 -29.55 6.48 -6.26
N GLY A 106 -29.28 7.75 -6.57
CA GLY A 106 -30.03 8.88 -6.04
C GLY A 106 -29.98 9.01 -4.51
N GLN A 107 -28.83 8.69 -3.90
CA GLN A 107 -28.65 8.83 -2.45
C GLN A 107 -28.60 10.31 -2.04
N ASP A 108 -29.05 10.60 -0.82
CA ASP A 108 -29.03 11.95 -0.26
C ASP A 108 -27.60 12.49 -0.10
N LEU A 109 -27.33 13.67 -0.66
CA LEU A 109 -25.99 14.28 -0.67
C LEU A 109 -25.45 14.59 0.73
N LYS A 110 -26.32 14.87 1.72
CA LYS A 110 -25.85 15.09 3.10
C LYS A 110 -25.30 13.79 3.67
N SER A 111 -25.96 12.68 3.40
CA SER A 111 -25.51 11.34 3.80
C SER A 111 -24.20 10.96 3.10
N VAL A 112 -24.09 11.20 1.79
CA VAL A 112 -22.84 10.99 1.02
C VAL A 112 -21.68 11.78 1.63
N ARG A 113 -21.89 13.09 1.86
CA ARG A 113 -20.88 13.95 2.49
C ARG A 113 -20.50 13.47 3.89
N SER A 114 -21.48 13.17 4.74
CA SER A 114 -21.23 12.69 6.10
C SER A 114 -20.43 11.39 6.12
N ASN A 115 -20.68 10.48 5.17
CA ASN A 115 -19.92 9.24 5.05
C ASN A 115 -18.47 9.51 4.62
N LEU A 116 -18.26 10.38 3.63
CA LEU A 116 -16.92 10.76 3.17
C LEU A 116 -16.13 11.46 4.28
N ASP A 117 -16.74 12.41 4.99
CA ASP A 117 -16.12 13.10 6.12
C ASP A 117 -15.67 12.09 7.19
N ALA A 118 -16.51 11.10 7.51
CA ALA A 118 -16.18 10.05 8.46
C ALA A 118 -15.05 9.14 7.95
N ILE A 119 -15.05 8.77 6.66
CA ILE A 119 -13.97 7.97 6.05
C ILE A 119 -12.64 8.72 6.13
N VAL A 120 -12.62 9.98 5.70
CA VAL A 120 -11.43 10.85 5.71
C VAL A 120 -10.90 11.00 7.13
N ALA A 121 -11.76 11.32 8.09
CA ALA A 121 -11.38 11.50 9.49
C ALA A 121 -10.78 10.22 10.10
N ARG A 122 -11.30 9.03 9.77
CA ARG A 122 -10.76 7.75 10.28
C ARG A 122 -9.36 7.46 9.73
N PHE A 123 -9.11 7.73 8.44
CA PHE A 123 -7.78 7.56 7.86
C PHE A 123 -6.77 8.58 8.41
N GLN A 124 -7.17 9.84 8.52
CA GLN A 124 -6.33 10.90 9.13
C GLN A 124 -6.01 10.61 10.59
N LYS A 125 -6.98 10.13 11.37
CA LYS A 125 -6.78 9.71 12.77
C LYS A 125 -5.76 8.57 12.89
N ALA A 126 -5.66 7.72 11.88
CA ALA A 126 -4.66 6.65 11.81
C ALA A 126 -3.29 7.13 11.29
N GLY A 127 -3.13 8.43 10.99
CA GLY A 127 -1.89 9.03 10.53
C GLY A 127 -1.69 9.04 9.01
N ALA A 128 -2.69 8.62 8.22
CA ALA A 128 -2.59 8.61 6.77
C ALA A 128 -2.90 9.97 6.14
N HIS A 129 -2.15 10.35 5.12
CA HIS A 129 -2.50 11.44 4.21
C HIS A 129 -3.63 10.99 3.27
N VAL A 130 -4.70 11.79 3.16
CA VAL A 130 -5.86 11.43 2.34
C VAL A 130 -5.91 12.30 1.09
N LEU A 131 -5.92 11.64 -0.07
CA LEU A 131 -6.26 12.24 -1.36
C LEU A 131 -7.70 11.87 -1.70
N LEU A 132 -8.59 12.85 -1.68
CA LEU A 132 -9.98 12.65 -2.10
C LEU A 132 -10.07 12.89 -3.62
N ALA A 133 -10.38 11.83 -4.37
CA ALA A 133 -10.66 11.93 -5.79
C ALA A 133 -12.14 12.32 -5.99
N GLY A 134 -12.38 13.48 -6.59
CA GLY A 134 -13.74 13.96 -6.89
C GLY A 134 -14.42 13.10 -7.94
N MET A 135 -15.73 12.90 -7.79
CA MET A 135 -16.60 12.28 -8.80
C MET A 135 -17.26 13.40 -9.61
N GLU A 136 -17.45 13.18 -10.90
CA GLU A 136 -18.15 14.08 -11.84
C GLU A 136 -19.52 13.54 -12.22
#